data_AF-A0A078JJ76-F1
#
_entry.id   AF-A0A078JJ76-F1
#
_cell.length_a   1.000
_cell.length_b   1.000
_cell.length_c   1.000
_cell.angle_alpha   90.00
_cell.angle_beta   90.00
_cell.angle_gamma   90.00
#
_symmetry.space_group_name_H-M   'P 1'
#
loop_
_entity.id
_entity.type
_entity.pdbx_description
1 polymer ?
#
loop_
_entity_poly.entity_id
_entity_poly.type
_entity_poly.pdbx_seq_one_letter_code
_entity_poly.pdbx_strand_id
1 'polypeptide(L)'
;MNEGLSSGKVENGEFLQVYLKEKLPKRLHYSESSRIPPIVGMVGEGLIVRQNRTGVHECYGDHGYDNKYFSMRSIFIGHGPRFRQGKKVPSFENVQIYNVVAEILGLRPASNNGSSLFTRSILSSSGETGEVE
;
A
#
# COMPACT_ATOMS: atom_id res chain seq x y z
N MET A 1 5.74 11.96 24.28
CA MET A 1 6.77 11.41 23.36
C MET A 1 6.82 12.24 22.09
N ASN A 2 5.77 12.28 21.25
CA ASN A 2 5.78 13.06 20.00
C ASN A 2 6.09 14.55 20.21
N GLU A 3 5.57 15.20 21.25
CA GLU A 3 5.96 16.59 21.59
C GLU A 3 7.47 16.75 21.84
N GLY A 4 8.10 15.75 22.46
CA GLY A 4 9.54 15.73 22.68
C GLY A 4 10.31 15.50 21.39
N LEU A 5 9.86 14.57 20.55
CA LEU A 5 10.44 14.29 19.24
C LEU A 5 10.35 15.52 18.32
N SER A 6 9.23 16.24 18.33
CA SER A 6 9.04 17.44 17.53
C SER A 6 9.59 18.73 18.17
N SER A 7 10.25 18.66 19.33
CA SER A 7 10.71 19.85 20.06
C SER A 7 11.99 20.48 19.52
N GLY A 8 12.67 19.84 18.56
CA GLY A 8 14.01 20.21 18.09
C GLY A 8 15.15 19.87 19.06
N LYS A 9 14.84 19.28 20.23
CA LYS A 9 15.86 18.83 21.21
C LYS A 9 16.47 17.47 20.87
N VAL A 10 15.82 16.71 19.99
CA VAL A 10 16.29 15.42 19.48
C VAL A 10 16.59 15.62 18.01
N GLU A 11 17.84 15.38 17.61
CA GLU A 11 18.26 15.45 16.21
C GLU A 11 17.39 14.51 15.36
N ASN A 12 16.83 15.05 14.27
CA ASN A 12 15.90 14.34 13.37
C ASN A 12 14.62 13.80 14.05
N GLY A 13 14.30 14.23 15.27
CA GLY A 13 13.15 13.74 16.02
C GLY A 13 11.81 14.04 15.33
N GLU A 14 11.72 15.14 14.60
CA GLU A 14 10.55 15.56 13.82
C GLU A 14 10.15 14.55 12.74
N PHE A 15 11.07 13.69 12.31
CA PHE A 15 10.83 12.66 11.31
C PHE A 15 10.37 11.32 11.90
N LEU A 16 10.23 11.20 13.22
CA LEU A 16 9.64 10.02 13.85
C LEU A 16 8.36 10.40 14.58
N GLN A 17 7.27 9.74 14.23
CA GLN A 17 6.01 9.85 14.94
C GLN A 17 5.66 8.50 15.55
N VAL A 18 5.43 8.47 16.86
CA VAL A 18 5.09 7.24 17.59
C VAL A 18 3.61 7.25 17.94
N TYR A 19 2.94 6.15 17.60
CA TYR A 19 1.51 5.98 17.79
C TYR A 19 1.22 4.76 18.65
N LEU A 20 0.16 4.84 19.46
CA LEU A 20 -0.59 3.63 19.79
C LEU A 20 -1.26 3.14 18.50
N LYS A 21 -1.28 1.82 18.24
CA LYS A 21 -1.77 1.30 16.95
C LYS A 21 -3.22 1.73 16.64
N GLU A 22 -4.06 1.90 17.66
CA GLU A 22 -5.45 2.35 17.55
C GLU A 22 -5.56 3.83 17.13
N LYS A 23 -4.48 4.59 17.30
CA LYS A 23 -4.37 6.01 16.94
C LYS A 23 -3.64 6.24 15.61
N LEU A 24 -3.21 5.19 14.92
CA LEU A 24 -2.64 5.32 13.58
C LEU A 24 -3.66 5.94 12.62
N PRO A 25 -3.20 6.62 11.55
CA PRO A 25 -4.09 7.10 10.51
C PRO A 25 -5.00 5.99 9.98
N LYS A 26 -6.32 6.15 10.12
CA LYS A 26 -7.32 5.11 9.77
C LYS A 26 -7.16 4.53 8.36
N ARG A 27 -6.71 5.36 7.41
CA ARG A 27 -6.41 4.95 6.02
C ARG A 27 -5.40 3.80 5.88
N LEU A 28 -4.58 3.55 6.89
CA LEU A 28 -3.57 2.48 6.85
C LEU A 28 -4.20 1.12 7.13
N HIS A 29 -5.39 1.06 7.74
CA HIS A 29 -6.04 -0.19 8.14
C HIS A 29 -5.11 -1.12 8.93
N TYR A 30 -4.26 -0.55 9.80
CA TYR A 30 -3.13 -1.24 10.45
C TYR A 30 -3.23 -1.24 11.98
N SER A 31 -4.38 -1.67 12.53
CA SER A 31 -4.63 -1.73 13.98
C SER A 31 -5.27 -3.04 14.44
N GLU A 32 -6.16 -3.62 13.63
CA GLU A 32 -7.07 -4.71 13.98
C GLU A 32 -6.43 -6.10 13.92
N SER A 33 -5.26 -6.27 14.55
CA SER A 33 -4.61 -7.57 14.70
C SER A 33 -3.77 -7.63 15.97
N SER A 34 -3.77 -8.80 16.63
CA SER A 34 -2.89 -9.08 17.77
C SER A 34 -1.42 -9.20 17.37
N ARG A 35 -1.14 -9.43 16.08
CA ARG A 35 0.22 -9.49 15.53
C ARG A 35 0.85 -8.11 15.34
N ILE A 36 0.03 -7.05 15.35
CA ILE A 36 0.52 -5.66 15.30
C ILE A 36 0.81 -5.21 16.73
N PRO A 37 2.07 -4.85 17.04
CA PRO A 37 2.45 -4.37 18.37
C PRO A 37 1.63 -3.13 18.79
N PRO A 38 1.42 -2.91 20.09
CA PRO A 38 0.60 -1.80 20.58
C PRO A 38 1.22 -0.42 20.26
N ILE A 39 2.53 -0.34 20.03
CA ILE A 39 3.25 0.89 19.71
C ILE A 39 3.87 0.74 18.32
N VAL A 40 3.61 1.70 17.43
CA VAL A 40 4.11 1.74 16.06
C VAL A 40 4.79 3.08 15.79
N GLY A 41 6.02 3.04 15.26
CA GLY A 41 6.74 4.21 14.79
C GLY A 41 6.53 4.42 13.29
N MET A 42 6.10 5.60 12.89
CA MET A 42 6.11 6.06 11.51
C MET A 42 7.34 6.94 11.30
N VAL A 43 8.22 6.48 10.41
CA VAL A 43 9.51 7.12 10.12
C VAL A 43 9.41 7.90 8.80
N GLY A 44 10.05 9.06 8.74
CA GLY A 44 10.20 9.84 7.53
C GLY A 44 10.99 9.10 6.45
N GLU A 45 10.65 9.36 5.19
CA GLU A 45 11.32 8.79 4.02
C GLU A 45 12.84 9.05 4.07
N GLY A 46 13.65 8.01 3.80
CA GLY A 46 15.12 8.09 3.79
C GLY A 46 15.79 7.89 5.16
N LEU A 47 15.01 7.68 6.23
CA LEU A 47 15.52 7.44 7.58
C LEU A 47 15.22 6.01 8.04
N ILE A 48 16.10 5.46 8.87
CA ILE A 48 15.93 4.10 9.38
C ILE A 48 16.05 4.10 10.90
N VAL A 49 15.11 3.44 11.58
CA VAL A 49 15.17 3.20 13.03
C VAL A 49 15.70 1.78 13.27
N ARG A 50 16.85 1.66 13.92
CA ARG A 50 17.49 0.39 14.26
C ARG A 50 17.97 0.39 15.69
N GLN A 51 17.84 -0.76 16.36
CA GLN A 51 18.64 -1.02 17.55
C GLN A 51 20.04 -1.44 17.09
N ASN A 52 21.00 -0.51 17.13
CA ASN A 52 22.38 -0.78 16.77
C ASN A 52 23.20 -1.15 18.01
N ARG A 53 23.82 -2.33 18.01
CA ARG A 53 24.73 -2.78 19.08
C ARG A 53 26.20 -2.83 18.65
N THR A 54 26.48 -2.63 17.37
CA THR A 54 27.82 -2.81 16.76
C THR A 54 28.43 -1.50 16.28
N GLY A 55 27.66 -0.40 16.22
CA GLY A 55 28.12 0.91 15.77
C GLY A 55 28.27 1.05 14.25
N VAL A 56 27.90 0.03 13.48
CA VAL A 56 27.98 0.08 12.01
C VAL A 56 26.82 0.89 11.46
N HIS A 57 27.12 1.88 10.60
CA HIS A 57 26.13 2.67 9.89
C HIS A 57 26.08 2.22 8.43
N GLU A 58 24.94 1.67 8.02
CA GLU A 58 24.70 1.23 6.66
C GLU A 58 23.67 2.14 5.99
N CYS A 59 23.92 2.47 4.72
CA CYS A 59 23.01 3.24 3.89
C CYS A 59 22.72 2.45 2.62
N TYR A 60 21.45 2.11 2.39
CA TYR A 60 20.99 1.39 1.21
C TYR A 60 19.51 1.70 0.94
N GLY A 61 19.01 1.31 -0.23
CA GLY A 61 17.59 1.48 -0.55
C GLY A 61 16.71 0.61 0.34
N ASP A 62 15.75 1.22 1.02
CA ASP A 62 14.83 0.55 1.94
C ASP A 62 13.37 0.91 1.61
N HIS A 63 12.41 0.20 2.19
CA HIS A 63 10.99 0.39 1.95
C HIS A 63 10.14 0.07 3.20
N GLY A 64 8.83 0.29 3.12
CA GLY A 64 7.90 0.06 4.25
C GLY A 64 7.52 1.33 5.00
N TYR A 65 7.90 2.50 4.46
CA TYR A 65 7.42 3.81 4.89
C TYR A 65 5.92 3.97 4.62
N ASP A 66 5.39 5.16 4.96
CA ASP A 66 4.02 5.52 4.64
C ASP A 66 3.69 5.31 3.15
N ASN A 67 2.64 4.53 2.87
CA ASN A 67 2.19 4.20 1.51
C ASN A 67 1.75 5.43 0.69
N LYS A 68 1.63 6.62 1.30
CA LYS A 68 1.40 7.88 0.59
C LYS A 68 2.64 8.43 -0.10
N TYR A 69 3.84 8.07 0.35
CA TYR A 69 5.07 8.55 -0.27
C TYR A 69 5.14 8.12 -1.73
N PHE A 70 5.63 9.02 -2.59
CA PHE A 70 5.71 8.74 -4.02
C PHE A 70 6.68 7.59 -4.30
N SER A 71 7.78 7.48 -3.55
CA SER A 71 8.75 6.38 -3.66
C SER A 71 8.16 5.00 -3.33
N MET A 72 7.09 4.96 -2.52
CA MET A 72 6.43 3.72 -2.10
C MET A 72 5.30 3.29 -3.04
N ARG A 73 5.05 4.03 -4.13
CA ARG A 73 4.04 3.67 -5.13
C ARG A 73 4.58 2.59 -6.06
N SER A 74 3.73 1.61 -6.35
CA SER A 74 4.03 0.54 -7.31
C SER A 74 3.51 0.87 -8.71
N ILE A 75 4.05 0.17 -9.71
CA ILE A 75 3.53 0.19 -11.08
C ILE A 75 2.41 -0.84 -11.26
N PHE A 76 1.47 -0.55 -12.16
CA PHE A 76 0.47 -1.50 -12.64
C PHE A 76 0.28 -1.33 -14.13
N ILE A 77 0.38 -2.44 -14.87
CA ILE A 77 0.12 -2.51 -16.32
C ILE A 77 -0.75 -3.74 -16.55
N GLY A 78 -1.95 -3.53 -17.09
CA GLY A 78 -2.87 -4.60 -17.50
C GLY A 78 -2.96 -4.66 -19.02
N HIS A 79 -2.63 -5.82 -19.61
CA HIS A 79 -2.72 -6.05 -21.04
C HIS A 79 -3.39 -7.42 -21.30
N GLY A 80 -4.31 -7.45 -22.26
CA GLY A 80 -5.05 -8.64 -22.65
C GLY A 80 -6.47 -8.31 -23.10
N PRO A 81 -7.21 -9.30 -23.65
CA PRO A 81 -8.51 -9.07 -24.28
C PRO A 81 -9.58 -8.57 -23.29
N ARG A 82 -9.41 -8.85 -21.99
CA ARG A 82 -10.32 -8.39 -20.93
C ARG A 82 -10.05 -6.96 -20.48
N PHE A 83 -8.85 -6.44 -20.66
CA PHE A 83 -8.51 -5.05 -20.30
C PHE A 83 -8.95 -4.10 -21.42
N ARG A 84 -9.43 -2.92 -21.04
CA ARG A 84 -9.69 -1.85 -22.01
C ARG A 84 -8.37 -1.35 -22.59
N GLN A 85 -8.24 -1.37 -23.91
CA GLN A 85 -7.01 -0.98 -24.60
C GLN A 85 -6.74 0.53 -24.48
N GLY A 86 -5.46 0.91 -24.42
CA GLY A 86 -5.01 2.31 -24.42
C GLY A 86 -5.46 3.14 -23.21
N LYS A 87 -6.05 2.52 -22.19
CA LYS A 87 -6.65 3.24 -21.06
C LYS A 87 -5.61 3.53 -19.97
N LYS A 88 -5.40 4.81 -19.68
CA LYS A 88 -4.74 5.25 -18.44
C LYS A 88 -5.77 5.40 -17.33
N VAL A 89 -5.49 4.81 -16.17
CA VAL A 89 -6.37 4.87 -14.99
C VAL A 89 -5.73 5.71 -13.88
N PRO A 90 -6.54 6.38 -13.02
CA PRO A 90 -6.03 7.01 -11.81
C PRO A 90 -5.32 6.00 -10.90
N SER A 91 -4.48 6.48 -9.99
CA SER A 91 -3.90 5.64 -8.95
C SER A 91 -4.98 4.96 -8.11
N PHE A 92 -4.75 3.70 -7.76
CA PHE A 92 -5.65 2.87 -6.97
C PHE A 92 -4.85 1.98 -6.02
N GLU A 93 -5.51 1.41 -5.03
CA GLU A 93 -4.89 0.54 -4.04
C GLU A 93 -4.79 -0.91 -4.53
N ASN A 94 -3.71 -1.61 -4.21
CA ASN A 94 -3.48 -2.98 -4.68
C ASN A 94 -4.55 -3.99 -4.19
N VAL A 95 -5.29 -3.69 -3.12
CA VAL A 95 -6.42 -4.50 -2.63
C VAL A 95 -7.51 -4.71 -3.69
N GLN A 96 -7.58 -3.82 -4.68
CA GLN A 96 -8.53 -3.92 -5.79
C GLN A 96 -8.19 -5.05 -6.78
N ILE A 97 -6.91 -5.47 -6.84
CA ILE A 97 -6.42 -6.41 -7.86
C ILE A 97 -7.06 -7.79 -7.73
N TYR A 98 -7.36 -8.24 -6.52
CA TYR A 98 -8.02 -9.53 -6.30
C TYR A 98 -9.34 -9.66 -7.09
N ASN A 99 -10.19 -8.63 -7.03
CA ASN A 99 -11.46 -8.62 -7.77
C ASN A 99 -11.25 -8.57 -9.29
N VAL A 100 -10.17 -7.93 -9.76
CA VAL A 100 -9.82 -7.88 -11.19
C VAL A 100 -9.46 -9.28 -11.68
N VAL A 101 -8.58 -9.98 -10.95
CA VAL A 101 -8.15 -11.33 -11.31
C VAL A 101 -9.32 -12.31 -11.26
N ALA A 102 -10.16 -12.25 -10.22
CA ALA A 102 -11.35 -13.09 -10.12
C ALA A 102 -12.31 -12.91 -11.31
N GLU A 103 -12.59 -11.65 -11.70
CA GLU A 103 -13.46 -11.34 -12.84
C GLU A 103 -12.87 -11.80 -14.18
N ILE A 104 -11.56 -11.67 -14.38
CA ILE A 104 -10.88 -12.18 -15.59
C ILE A 104 -11.04 -13.71 -15.70
N LEU A 105 -10.98 -14.41 -14.58
CA LEU A 105 -11.12 -15.87 -14.51
C LEU A 105 -12.58 -16.36 -14.45
N GLY A 106 -13.57 -15.46 -14.46
CA GLY A 106 -14.99 -15.83 -14.33
C GLY A 106 -15.35 -16.40 -12.95
N LEU A 107 -14.60 -16.05 -11.90
CA LEU A 107 -14.81 -16.52 -10.54
C LEU A 107 -15.65 -15.54 -9.73
N ARG A 108 -16.47 -16.08 -8.81
CA ARG A 108 -17.10 -15.28 -7.75
C ARG A 108 -16.02 -14.94 -6.69
N PRO A 109 -15.67 -13.66 -6.48
CA PRO A 109 -14.67 -13.30 -5.47
C PRO A 109 -15.20 -13.61 -4.06
N ALA A 110 -14.30 -14.07 -3.19
CA ALA A 110 -14.57 -14.16 -1.75
C ALA A 110 -14.67 -12.75 -1.13
N SER A 111 -15.16 -12.66 0.10
CA SER A 111 -15.22 -11.37 0.83
C SER A 111 -13.81 -10.79 0.99
N ASN A 112 -13.64 -9.52 0.60
CA ASN A 112 -12.36 -8.80 0.61
C ASN A 112 -12.60 -7.28 0.71
N ASN A 113 -11.53 -6.49 0.81
CA ASN A 113 -11.60 -5.03 0.96
C ASN A 113 -11.61 -4.24 -0.36
N GLY A 114 -11.50 -4.92 -1.51
CA GLY A 114 -11.62 -4.31 -2.83
C GLY A 114 -13.07 -3.96 -3.19
N SER A 115 -13.24 -2.94 -4.01
CA SER A 115 -14.52 -2.49 -4.56
C SER A 115 -14.75 -3.06 -5.96
N SER A 116 -15.95 -3.57 -6.22
CA SER A 116 -16.34 -4.08 -7.54
C SER A 116 -16.45 -2.97 -8.61
N LEU A 117 -16.61 -1.71 -8.20
CA LEU A 117 -16.64 -0.56 -9.12
C LEU A 117 -15.31 -0.37 -9.84
N PHE A 118 -14.20 -0.64 -9.16
CA PHE A 118 -12.87 -0.53 -9.75
C PHE A 118 -12.69 -1.53 -10.90
N THR A 119 -13.06 -2.79 -10.69
CA THR A 119 -13.00 -3.84 -11.71
C THR A 119 -13.74 -3.44 -12.99
N ARG A 120 -14.97 -2.93 -12.85
CA ARG A 120 -15.79 -2.47 -14.00
C ARG A 120 -15.17 -1.29 -14.74
N SER A 121 -14.36 -0.49 -14.05
CA SER A 121 -13.69 0.67 -14.64
C SER A 121 -12.54 0.28 -15.56
N ILE A 122 -11.85 -0.84 -15.30
CA ILE A 122 -10.64 -1.20 -16.05
C ILE A 122 -10.85 -2.34 -17.06
N LEU A 123 -11.87 -3.17 -16.84
CA LEU A 123 -12.22 -4.29 -17.72
C LEU A 123 -13.29 -3.90 -18.76
N SER A 124 -13.28 -4.60 -19.88
CA SER A 124 -14.26 -4.48 -20.97
C SER A 124 -15.57 -5.18 -20.58
N SER A 125 -16.71 -4.61 -21.00
CA SER A 125 -18.06 -5.10 -20.62
C SER A 125 -18.52 -6.37 -21.35
N SER A 126 -17.71 -6.90 -22.26
CA SER A 126 -18.13 -7.97 -23.19
C SER A 126 -17.13 -9.12 -23.16
N GLY A 127 -17.61 -10.31 -22.80
CA GLY A 127 -17.07 -11.54 -23.33
C GLY A 127 -17.69 -11.73 -24.71
N GLU A 128 -17.05 -11.20 -25.75
CA GLU A 128 -17.06 -11.91 -27.03
C GLU A 128 -15.94 -12.93 -26.90
N THR A 129 -16.31 -14.15 -26.52
CA THR A 129 -15.51 -15.30 -26.89
C THR A 129 -15.48 -15.30 -28.41
N GLY A 130 -14.37 -14.85 -29.00
CA GLY A 130 -14.13 -15.10 -30.42
C GLY A 130 -14.28 -16.60 -30.61
N GLU A 131 -15.25 -17.01 -31.42
CA GLU A 131 -15.37 -18.38 -31.87
C GLU A 131 -14.02 -18.77 -32.47
N VAL A 132 -13.46 -19.86 -31.94
CA VAL A 132 -12.27 -20.48 -32.51
C VAL A 132 -12.76 -21.24 -33.73
N GLU A 133 -12.33 -20.77 -34.91
CA GLU A 133 -12.45 -21.51 -36.18
C GLU A 133 -11.56 -22.76 -36.14
#